data_AF-A0A430B143-F1
#
_entry.id   AF-A0A430B143-F1
#
_cell.length_a   1.000
_cell.length_b   1.000
_cell.length_c   1.000
_cell.angle_alpha   90.00
_cell.angle_beta   90.00
_cell.angle_gamma   90.00
#
_symmetry.space_group_name_H-M   'P 1'
#
loop_
_entity.id
_entity.type
_entity.pdbx_description
1 polymer ?
#
loop_
_entity_poly.entity_id
_entity_poly.type
_entity_poly.pdbx_seq_one_letter_code
_entity_poly.pdbx_strand_id
1 'polypeptide(L)'
;MLKEFKEFIIRGSAFELAIGVVIGGAFNSVVSAIVDGILTPIVSWFIMLVTGNPEGKIDGLTITLAKGASLNFGLIISAIISFLITMLVLFFIVKGVNKARSLGAKTKEEEAVESEPTQEDYLKEIVELLKEKN
;
A
#
# COMPACT_ATOMS: atom_id res chain seq x y z
N MET A 1 15.02 10.01 -31.38
CA MET A 1 13.93 10.40 -30.46
C MET A 1 12.91 9.28 -30.22
N LEU A 2 11.97 8.98 -31.14
CA LEU A 2 10.90 7.99 -30.86
C LEU A 2 11.42 6.54 -30.71
N LYS A 3 12.45 6.15 -31.49
CA LYS A 3 13.11 4.83 -31.37
C LYS A 3 13.92 4.71 -30.07
N GLU A 4 14.69 5.73 -29.73
CA GLU A 4 15.48 5.79 -28.49
C GLU A 4 14.59 5.81 -27.24
N PHE A 5 13.45 6.51 -27.30
CA PHE A 5 12.45 6.50 -26.23
C PHE A 5 11.80 5.12 -26.06
N LYS A 6 11.49 4.46 -27.18
CA LYS A 6 10.98 3.07 -27.16
C LYS A 6 12.01 2.10 -26.58
N GLU A 7 13.28 2.20 -26.98
CA GLU A 7 14.37 1.40 -26.40
C GLU A 7 14.60 1.69 -24.91
N PHE A 8 14.45 2.94 -24.47
CA PHE A 8 14.58 3.33 -23.07
C PHE A 8 13.48 2.72 -22.19
N ILE A 9 12.22 2.74 -22.65
CA ILE A 9 11.10 2.13 -21.91
C ILE A 9 11.22 0.59 -21.90
N ILE A 10 11.68 -0.02 -22.99
CA ILE A 10 11.80 -1.48 -23.12
C ILE A 10 12.95 -2.06 -22.29
N ARG A 11 13.90 -1.25 -21.80
CA ARG A 11 14.96 -1.70 -20.86
C ARG A 11 14.45 -2.14 -19.47
N GLY A 12 13.15 -2.45 -19.34
CA GLY A 12 12.52 -3.08 -18.18
C GLY A 12 12.25 -2.11 -17.02
N SER A 13 13.27 -1.35 -16.60
CA SER A 13 13.23 -0.59 -15.36
C SER A 13 12.12 0.47 -15.29
N ALA A 14 11.88 1.20 -16.38
CA ALA A 14 10.84 2.24 -16.42
C ALA A 14 9.44 1.65 -16.63
N PHE A 15 9.33 0.57 -17.41
CA PHE A 15 8.05 -0.07 -17.71
C PHE A 15 7.48 -0.83 -16.51
N GLU A 16 8.31 -1.61 -15.81
CA GLU A 16 7.93 -2.30 -14.58
C GLU A 16 7.54 -1.32 -13.47
N LEU A 17 8.30 -0.22 -13.33
CA LEU A 17 7.98 0.85 -12.40
C LEU A 17 6.62 1.49 -12.73
N ALA A 18 6.36 1.78 -14.00
CA ALA A 18 5.09 2.36 -14.43
C ALA A 18 3.90 1.44 -14.13
N ILE A 19 4.05 0.14 -14.38
CA ILE A 19 3.03 -0.86 -14.03
C ILE A 19 2.81 -0.88 -12.51
N GLY A 20 3.89 -0.89 -11.72
CA GLY A 20 3.81 -0.87 -10.25
C GLY A 20 3.06 0.35 -9.72
N VAL A 21 3.31 1.54 -10.29
CA VAL A 21 2.62 2.79 -9.90
C VAL A 21 1.14 2.74 -10.27
N VAL A 22 0.80 2.27 -11.48
CA VAL A 22 -0.61 2.18 -11.94
C VAL A 22 -1.40 1.19 -11.08
N ILE A 23 -0.83 -0.01 -10.83
CA ILE A 23 -1.45 -1.01 -9.97
C ILE A 23 -1.58 -0.49 -8.53
N GLY A 24 -0.54 0.18 -8.02
CA GLY A 24 -0.55 0.80 -6.70
C GLY A 24 -1.67 1.84 -6.55
N GLY A 25 -1.87 2.69 -7.55
CA GLY A 25 -2.94 3.69 -7.58
C GLY A 25 -4.34 3.07 -7.64
N ALA A 26 -4.54 2.03 -8.47
CA ALA A 26 -5.80 1.31 -8.55
C ALA A 26 -6.13 0.59 -7.22
N PHE A 27 -5.13 -0.06 -6.62
CA PHE A 27 -5.28 -0.72 -5.32
C PHE A 27 -5.61 0.28 -4.21
N ASN A 28 -4.93 1.43 -4.17
CA ASN A 28 -5.24 2.51 -3.23
C ASN A 28 -6.69 2.96 -3.37
N SER A 29 -7.22 3.05 -4.60
CA SER A 29 -8.62 3.44 -4.84
C SER A 29 -9.62 2.44 -4.24
N VAL A 30 -9.34 1.14 -4.33
CA VAL A 30 -10.17 0.09 -3.70
C VAL A 30 -10.13 0.21 -2.17
N VAL A 31 -8.94 0.42 -1.60
CA VAL A 31 -8.78 0.60 -0.16
C VAL A 31 -9.53 1.86 0.31
N SER A 32 -9.37 2.99 -0.39
CA SER A 32 -10.11 4.22 -0.10
C SER A 32 -11.62 4.01 -0.16
N ALA A 33 -12.14 3.31 -1.17
CA ALA A 33 -13.58 3.03 -1.26
C ALA A 33 -14.11 2.20 -0.08
N ILE A 34 -13.33 1.25 0.44
CA ILE A 34 -13.70 0.45 1.62
C ILE A 34 -13.67 1.32 2.88
N VAL A 35 -12.64 2.14 3.04
CA VAL A 35 -12.53 3.06 4.18
C VAL A 35 -13.68 4.06 4.15
N ASP A 36 -13.87 4.76 3.04
CA ASP A 36 -14.86 5.82 2.90
C ASP A 36 -16.30 5.26 2.95
N GLY A 37 -16.52 4.08 2.37
CA GLY A 37 -17.84 3.47 2.28
C GLY A 37 -18.29 2.73 3.54
N ILE A 38 -17.36 2.16 4.31
CA ILE A 38 -17.70 1.31 5.47
C ILE A 38 -17.17 1.91 6.77
N LEU A 39 -15.89 2.31 6.81
CA LEU A 39 -15.28 2.68 8.08
C LEU A 39 -15.55 4.13 8.48
N THR A 40 -15.51 5.07 7.56
CA THR A 40 -15.84 6.48 7.84
C THR A 40 -17.25 6.64 8.42
N PRO A 41 -18.30 5.96 7.90
CA PRO A 41 -19.63 5.98 8.51
C PRO A 41 -19.68 5.35 9.91
N ILE A 42 -18.99 4.23 10.14
CA ILE A 42 -18.96 3.57 11.46
C ILE A 42 -18.29 4.46 12.51
N VAL A 43 -17.20 5.11 12.13
CA VAL A 43 -16.46 6.04 12.98
C VAL A 43 -17.29 7.28 13.27
N SER A 44 -17.89 7.85 12.23
CA SER A 44 -18.77 9.02 12.34
C SER A 44 -19.98 8.71 13.24
N TRP A 45 -20.56 7.52 13.12
CA TRP A 45 -21.63 7.04 14.00
C TRP A 45 -21.16 6.87 15.45
N PHE A 46 -19.97 6.31 15.68
CA PHE A 46 -19.41 6.21 17.03
C PHE A 46 -19.14 7.59 17.65
N ILE A 47 -18.63 8.53 16.86
CA ILE A 47 -18.45 9.93 17.27
C ILE A 47 -19.81 10.56 17.59
N MET A 48 -20.83 10.38 16.75
CA MET A 48 -22.19 10.87 17.03
C MET A 48 -22.73 10.31 18.36
N LEU A 49 -22.51 9.01 18.64
CA LEU A 49 -22.96 8.38 19.88
C LEU A 49 -22.26 8.97 21.12
N VAL A 50 -20.95 9.21 21.04
CA VAL A 50 -20.14 9.72 22.15
C VAL A 50 -20.35 11.22 22.38
N THR A 51 -20.54 11.98 21.30
CA THR A 51 -20.59 13.46 21.34
C THR A 51 -22.00 14.02 21.26
N GLY A 52 -23.01 13.19 20.94
CA GLY A 52 -24.40 13.62 20.72
C GLY A 52 -24.62 14.47 19.45
N ASN A 53 -23.60 14.61 18.62
CA ASN A 53 -23.63 15.50 17.45
C ASN A 53 -24.12 14.76 16.20
N PRO A 54 -25.27 15.14 15.61
CA PRO A 54 -25.87 14.45 14.47
C PRO A 54 -25.08 14.56 13.16
N GLU A 55 -24.10 15.46 13.06
CA GLU A 55 -23.21 15.51 11.89
C GLU A 55 -22.10 14.44 11.94
N GLY A 56 -21.93 13.74 13.08
CA GLY A 56 -20.88 12.74 13.27
C GLY A 56 -19.47 13.30 13.06
N LYS A 57 -19.34 14.62 13.19
CA LYS A 57 -18.11 15.38 13.27
C LYS A 57 -17.86 15.70 14.74
N ILE A 58 -16.59 15.91 15.09
CA ILE A 58 -16.21 16.49 16.37
C ILE A 58 -16.49 18.00 16.30
N ASP A 59 -17.75 18.37 16.11
CA ASP A 59 -18.20 19.76 16.12
C ASP A 59 -18.36 20.16 17.59
N GLY A 60 -17.57 21.14 18.00
CA GLY A 60 -17.41 21.54 19.41
C GLY A 60 -16.00 22.05 19.74
N LEU A 61 -15.03 21.80 18.85
CA LEU A 61 -13.66 22.30 18.94
C LEU A 61 -13.35 23.31 17.83
N THR A 62 -14.34 24.13 17.49
CA THR A 62 -14.22 25.22 16.53
C THR A 62 -13.89 26.50 17.27
N ILE A 63 -12.60 26.86 17.32
CA ILE A 63 -12.21 28.16 17.86
C ILE A 63 -12.38 29.17 16.73
N THR A 64 -13.33 30.08 16.89
CA THR A 64 -13.50 31.21 15.96
C THR A 64 -12.49 32.28 16.38
N LEU A 65 -11.45 32.48 15.58
CA LEU A 65 -10.51 33.58 15.77
C LEU A 65 -11.15 34.89 15.30
N ALA A 66 -10.73 36.00 15.91
CA ALA A 66 -11.12 37.33 15.46
C ALA A 66 -10.80 37.53 13.97
N LYS A 67 -11.73 38.19 13.24
CA LYS A 67 -11.77 38.35 11.75
C LYS A 67 -12.38 37.19 10.95
N GLY A 68 -13.10 36.26 11.59
CA GLY A 68 -13.91 35.26 10.88
C GLY A 68 -13.13 34.02 10.41
N ALA A 69 -11.91 33.81 10.92
CA ALA A 69 -11.17 32.58 10.70
C ALA A 69 -11.62 31.52 11.72
N SER A 70 -12.17 30.41 11.25
CA SER A 70 -12.57 29.27 12.10
C SER A 70 -11.49 28.18 12.08
N LEU A 71 -10.91 27.85 13.24
CA LEU A 71 -10.06 26.67 13.40
C LEU A 71 -10.91 25.49 13.86
N ASN A 72 -11.21 24.57 12.93
CA ASN A 72 -11.93 23.33 13.19
C ASN A 72 -10.96 22.21 13.61
N PHE A 73 -10.61 22.14 14.89
CA PHE A 73 -9.79 21.05 15.41
C PHE A 73 -10.49 19.69 15.28
N GLY A 74 -11.83 19.69 15.24
CA GLY A 74 -12.61 18.49 14.97
C GLY A 74 -12.33 17.85 13.61
N LEU A 75 -12.05 18.65 12.59
CA LEU A 75 -11.71 18.17 11.26
C LEU A 75 -10.33 17.52 11.25
N ILE A 76 -9.38 18.09 12.00
CA ILE A 76 -8.03 17.54 12.15
C ILE A 76 -8.09 16.19 12.87
N ILE A 77 -8.82 16.10 13.98
CA ILE A 77 -8.96 14.85 14.74
C ILE A 77 -9.69 13.78 13.90
N SER A 78 -10.74 14.17 13.17
CA SER A 78 -11.44 13.27 12.24
C SER A 78 -10.50 12.74 11.15
N ALA A 79 -9.64 13.59 10.59
CA ALA A 79 -8.64 13.19 9.59
C ALA A 79 -7.61 12.22 10.17
N ILE A 80 -7.15 12.46 11.41
CA ILE A 80 -6.21 11.57 12.11
C ILE A 80 -6.85 10.20 12.37
N ILE A 81 -8.09 10.17 12.89
CA ILE A 81 -8.81 8.92 13.14
C ILE A 81 -9.02 8.15 11.83
N SER A 82 -9.43 8.84 10.76
CA SER A 82 -9.59 8.24 9.43
C SER A 82 -8.27 7.67 8.91
N PHE A 83 -7.15 8.38 9.09
CA PHE A 83 -5.83 7.91 8.70
C PHE A 83 -5.38 6.64 9.44
N LEU A 84 -5.54 6.60 10.77
CA LEU A 84 -5.23 5.42 11.59
C LEU A 84 -6.06 4.21 11.15
N ILE A 85 -7.31 4.44 10.78
CA ILE A 85 -8.23 3.39 10.38
C ILE A 85 -7.90 2.87 8.98
N THR A 86 -7.57 3.74 8.04
CA THR A 86 -7.06 3.36 6.72
C THR A 86 -5.81 2.48 6.84
N MET A 87 -4.85 2.86 7.70
CA MET A 87 -3.64 2.04 7.90
C MET A 87 -3.99 0.66 8.47
N LEU A 88 -4.97 0.58 9.37
CA LEU A 88 -5.43 -0.67 9.98
C LEU A 88 -6.07 -1.59 8.93
N VAL A 89 -6.95 -1.05 8.08
CA VAL A 89 -7.58 -1.81 6.98
C VAL A 89 -6.53 -2.31 6.01
N LEU A 90 -5.62 -1.44 5.59
CA LEU A 90 -4.53 -1.80 4.68
C LEU A 90 -3.68 -2.95 5.27
N PHE A 91 -3.38 -2.87 6.57
CA PHE A 91 -2.70 -3.95 7.29
C PHE A 91 -3.47 -5.27 7.23
N PHE A 92 -4.78 -5.27 7.48
CA PHE A 92 -5.60 -6.49 7.41
C PHE A 92 -5.69 -7.06 5.99
N ILE A 93 -5.80 -6.22 4.96
CA ILE A 93 -5.82 -6.65 3.56
C ILE A 93 -4.47 -7.29 3.19
N VAL A 94 -3.35 -6.64 3.50
CA VAL A 94 -2.00 -7.17 3.23
C VAL A 94 -1.78 -8.48 4.00
N LYS A 95 -2.21 -8.55 5.26
CA LYS A 95 -2.14 -9.78 6.06
C LYS A 95 -3.00 -10.90 5.45
N GLY A 96 -4.18 -10.57 4.94
CA GLY A 96 -5.07 -11.50 4.24
C GLY A 96 -4.43 -12.05 2.96
N VAL A 97 -3.85 -11.17 2.15
CA VAL A 97 -3.11 -11.56 0.94
C VAL A 97 -1.89 -12.42 1.30
N ASN A 98 -1.10 -12.04 2.31
CA ASN A 98 0.06 -12.81 2.75
C ASN A 98 -0.35 -14.20 3.27
N LYS A 99 -1.46 -14.31 3.99
CA LYS A 99 -2.01 -15.60 4.45
C LYS A 99 -2.56 -16.45 3.31
N ALA A 100 -3.23 -15.83 2.32
CA ALA A 100 -3.69 -16.52 1.13
C ALA A 100 -2.52 -17.00 0.26
N ARG A 101 -1.48 -16.17 0.13
CA ARG A 101 -0.20 -16.54 -0.49
C ARG A 101 0.43 -17.70 0.28
N SER A 102 0.57 -17.67 1.60
CA SER A 102 1.15 -18.79 2.35
C SER A 102 0.35 -20.10 2.23
N LEU A 103 -0.96 -20.03 1.96
CA LEU A 103 -1.82 -21.20 1.73
C LEU A 103 -1.72 -21.75 0.29
N GLY A 104 -1.37 -20.91 -0.69
CA GLY A 104 -1.10 -21.29 -2.09
C GLY A 104 0.38 -21.41 -2.46
N ALA A 105 1.29 -20.96 -1.60
CA ALA A 105 2.74 -20.90 -1.79
C ALA A 105 3.44 -22.21 -1.41
N LYS A 106 2.72 -23.34 -1.51
CA LYS A 106 3.39 -24.60 -1.81
C LYS A 106 3.57 -24.82 -3.31
N THR A 107 3.10 -23.90 -4.17
CA THR A 107 3.09 -24.10 -5.63
C THR A 107 3.53 -22.87 -6.44
N LYS A 108 3.81 -21.71 -5.84
CA LYS A 108 4.16 -20.50 -6.62
C LYS A 108 5.40 -19.72 -6.19
N GLU A 109 6.06 -20.12 -5.10
CA GLU A 109 7.42 -19.66 -4.83
C GLU A 109 8.46 -20.35 -5.73
N GLU A 110 8.08 -21.40 -6.47
CA GLU A 110 8.92 -22.06 -7.48
C GLU A 110 8.92 -21.40 -8.86
N GLU A 111 7.99 -20.49 -9.20
CA GLU A 111 7.92 -19.92 -10.57
C GLU A 111 8.33 -18.44 -10.68
N ALA A 112 8.54 -17.72 -9.57
CA ALA A 112 9.00 -16.32 -9.62
C ALA A 112 10.49 -16.14 -9.29
N VAL A 113 11.19 -17.24 -9.00
CA VAL A 113 12.65 -17.27 -8.83
C VAL A 113 13.18 -18.55 -9.48
N GLU A 114 12.87 -18.77 -10.76
CA GLU A 114 13.92 -19.31 -11.63
C GLU A 114 14.85 -18.12 -11.92
N SER A 115 15.53 -17.65 -10.86
CA SER A 115 16.70 -16.81 -11.05
C SER A 115 17.64 -17.65 -11.87
N GLU A 116 17.99 -17.20 -13.07
CA GLU A 116 19.21 -17.64 -13.72
C GLU A 116 20.30 -17.74 -12.65
N PRO A 117 21.09 -18.83 -12.61
CA PRO A 117 22.04 -19.08 -11.54
C PRO A 117 22.77 -17.79 -11.21
N THR A 118 22.76 -17.41 -9.92
CA THR A 118 23.38 -16.14 -9.58
C THR A 118 24.88 -16.23 -9.88
N GLN A 119 25.56 -15.10 -10.06
CA GLN A 119 27.02 -15.12 -10.28
C GLN A 119 27.75 -15.91 -9.18
N GLU A 120 27.19 -15.92 -7.96
CA GLU A 120 27.69 -16.69 -6.83
C GLU A 120 27.53 -18.20 -7.02
N ASP A 121 26.48 -18.67 -7.68
CA ASP A 121 26.25 -20.09 -7.95
C ASP A 121 27.20 -20.62 -9.03
N TYR A 122 27.41 -19.85 -10.10
CA TYR A 122 28.42 -20.17 -11.11
C TYR A 122 29.83 -20.21 -10.52
N LEU A 123 30.18 -19.30 -9.60
CA LEU A 123 31.48 -19.30 -8.95
C LEU A 123 31.67 -20.54 -8.05
N LYS A 124 30.63 -21.00 -7.36
CA LYS A 124 30.68 -22.24 -6.57
C LYS A 124 30.89 -23.45 -7.47
N GLU A 125 30.15 -23.54 -8.57
CA GLU A 125 30.29 -24.61 -9.56
C GLU A 125 31.70 -24.65 -10.15
N ILE A 126 32.28 -23.50 -10.51
CA ILE A 126 33.67 -23.40 -11.00
C ILE A 126 34.67 -23.89 -9.95
N VAL A 127 34.50 -23.52 -8.67
CA VAL A 127 35.40 -23.96 -7.58
C VAL A 127 35.33 -25.47 -7.38
N GLU A 128 34.13 -26.05 -7.47
CA GLU A 128 33.91 -27.49 -7.33
C GLU A 128 34.56 -28.25 -8.50
N LEU A 129 34.34 -27.80 -9.73
CA LEU A 129 34.97 -28.35 -10.94
C LEU A 129 36.50 -28.25 -10.91
N LEU A 130 37.07 -27.19 -10.31
CA LEU A 130 38.52 -27.05 -10.15
C LEU A 130 39.11 -27.98 -9.08
N LYS A 131 38.33 -28.36 -8.06
CA LYS A 131 38.76 -29.33 -7.04
C LYS A 131 38.71 -30.77 -7.56
N GLU A 132 37.76 -31.10 -8.43
CA GLU A 132 37.70 -32.43 -9.04
C GLU A 132 38.82 -32.69 -10.06
N LYS A 133 39.41 -31.62 -10.63
CA LYS A 133 40.43 -31.71 -11.68
C LYS A 133 41.88 -31.74 -11.18
N ASN A 134 42.12 -31.55 -9.89
CA ASN A 134 43.42 -31.58 -9.21
C ASN A 134 43.47 -32.70 -8.18
#